data_AF-A0A9E4AMJ6-F1
#
_entry.id   AF-A0A9E4AMJ6-F1
#
_cell.length_a   1.000
_cell.length_b   1.000
_cell.length_c   1.000
_cell.angle_alpha   90.00
_cell.angle_beta   90.00
_cell.angle_gamma   90.00
#
_symmetry.space_group_name_H-M   'P 1'
#
loop_
_entity.id
_entity.type
_entity.pdbx_description
1 polymer ?
#
loop_
_entity_poly.entity_id
_entity_poly.type
_entity_poly.pdbx_seq_one_letter_code
_entity_poly.pdbx_strand_id
1 'polypeptide(L)'
;MTALYEAKLHDGSEGTMATVYVRYQDPESGEVEQVQQSFLRSQVGSDFEEASAGFQLAAVVAEYAEILRDSYWARAGSLADVQAETGRLLRLMSSDADVEEFAALVSRAQRLEESASNR
;
A
#
# COMPACT_ATOMS: atom_id res chain seq x y z
N MET A 1 -9.81 0.23 10.23
CA MET A 1 -9.17 -0.98 9.66
C MET A 1 -8.96 -0.72 8.18
N THR A 2 -7.78 -1.02 7.64
CA THR A 2 -7.48 -0.91 6.21
C THR A 2 -7.05 -2.28 5.71
N ALA A 3 -7.58 -2.72 4.58
CA ALA A 3 -7.14 -3.93 3.90
C ALA A 3 -6.73 -3.54 2.48
N LEU A 4 -5.55 -4.01 2.06
CA LEU A 4 -5.05 -3.81 0.70
C LEU A 4 -5.05 -5.17 0.00
N TYR A 5 -5.47 -5.16 -1.27
CA TYR A 5 -5.49 -6.33 -2.12
C TYR A 5 -4.73 -6.02 -3.41
N GLU A 6 -3.85 -6.92 -3.82
CA GLU A 6 -3.22 -6.89 -5.12
C GLU A 6 -3.98 -7.85 -6.06
N ALA A 7 -4.39 -7.35 -7.22
CA ALA A 7 -5.10 -8.13 -8.22
C ALA A 7 -4.36 -8.07 -9.55
N LYS A 8 -4.18 -9.23 -10.21
CA LYS A 8 -3.64 -9.31 -11.56
C LYS A 8 -4.78 -9.34 -12.56
N LEU A 9 -4.74 -8.40 -13.50
CA LEU A 9 -5.74 -8.29 -14.55
C LEU A 9 -5.32 -9.08 -15.77
N HIS A 10 -6.32 -9.63 -16.47
CA HIS A 10 -6.09 -10.17 -17.80
C HIS A 10 -6.10 -9.03 -18.82
N ASP A 11 -5.16 -9.06 -19.76
CA ASP A 11 -5.03 -8.02 -20.77
C ASP A 11 -6.28 -7.93 -21.65
N GLY A 12 -6.66 -6.71 -22.02
CA GLY A 12 -7.78 -6.44 -22.92
C GLY A 12 -9.18 -6.57 -22.30
N SER A 13 -9.29 -6.76 -20.97
CA SER A 13 -10.60 -6.79 -20.30
C SER A 13 -11.22 -5.40 -20.18
N GLU A 14 -12.45 -5.22 -20.64
CA GLU A 14 -13.27 -4.02 -20.42
C GLU A 14 -14.38 -4.28 -19.39
N GLY A 15 -14.96 -3.20 -18.85
CA GLY A 15 -16.12 -3.29 -17.96
C GLY A 15 -15.78 -3.44 -16.46
N THR A 16 -16.57 -4.23 -15.74
CA THR A 16 -16.37 -4.45 -14.29
C THR A 16 -15.21 -5.41 -14.08
N MET A 17 -14.20 -4.93 -13.37
CA MET A 17 -13.00 -5.67 -13.01
C MET A 17 -13.21 -6.55 -11.79
N ALA A 18 -13.85 -5.99 -10.77
CA ALA A 18 -14.10 -6.66 -9.51
C ALA A 18 -15.34 -6.08 -8.83
N THR A 19 -15.99 -6.88 -8.00
CA THR A 19 -16.96 -6.40 -7.02
C THR A 19 -16.49 -6.82 -5.65
N VAL A 20 -16.26 -5.84 -4.78
CA VAL A 20 -15.84 -6.06 -3.40
C VAL A 20 -17.07 -6.08 -2.51
N TYR A 21 -17.14 -7.09 -1.67
CA TYR A 21 -18.17 -7.25 -0.64
C TYR A 21 -17.47 -7.18 0.71
N VAL A 22 -17.77 -6.15 1.49
CA VAL A 22 -17.27 -6.01 2.86
C VAL A 22 -18.44 -6.19 3.80
N ARG A 23 -18.34 -7.17 4.70
CA ARG A 23 -19.33 -7.41 5.74
C ARG A 23 -18.67 -7.21 7.09
N TYR A 24 -19.25 -6.36 7.92
CA TYR A 24 -18.72 -6.05 9.25
C TYR A 24 -19.85 -5.94 10.26
N GLN A 25 -19.50 -6.05 11.54
CA GLN A 25 -20.41 -5.79 12.64
C GLN A 25 -20.15 -4.38 13.15
N ASP A 26 -21.19 -3.56 13.22
CA ASP A 26 -21.10 -2.24 13.83
C ASP A 26 -20.77 -2.39 15.33
N PRO A 27 -19.72 -1.74 15.84
CA PRO A 27 -19.28 -1.93 17.22
C PRO A 27 -20.20 -1.26 18.26
N GLU A 28 -21.03 -0.30 17.86
CA GLU A 28 -21.96 0.40 18.75
C GLU A 28 -23.31 -0.32 18.82
N SER A 29 -23.88 -0.70 17.68
CA SER A 29 -25.21 -1.32 17.59
C SER A 29 -25.17 -2.85 17.64
N GLY A 30 -24.06 -3.47 17.25
CA GLY A 30 -23.92 -4.91 17.09
C GLY A 30 -24.61 -5.47 15.84
N GLU A 31 -25.19 -4.62 14.99
CA GLU A 31 -25.81 -5.03 13.74
C GLU A 31 -24.75 -5.41 12.69
N VAL A 32 -25.11 -6.34 11.81
CA VAL A 32 -24.20 -6.79 10.74
C VAL A 32 -24.57 -6.09 9.44
N GLU A 33 -23.66 -5.27 8.94
CA GLU A 33 -23.81 -4.48 7.73
C GLU A 33 -23.00 -5.07 6.58
N GLN A 34 -23.42 -4.78 5.35
CA GLN A 34 -22.69 -5.15 4.14
C GLN A 34 -22.60 -3.96 3.18
N VAL A 35 -21.38 -3.66 2.75
CA VAL A 35 -21.09 -2.72 1.68
C VAL A 35 -20.69 -3.51 0.43
N GLN A 36 -21.27 -3.13 -0.71
CA GLN A 36 -20.93 -3.68 -2.02
C GLN A 36 -20.43 -2.55 -2.91
N GLN A 37 -19.27 -2.73 -3.53
CA GLN A 37 -18.71 -1.76 -4.45
C GLN A 37 -18.16 -2.46 -5.69
N SER A 38 -18.61 -2.02 -6.87
CA SER A 38 -18.05 -2.45 -8.15
C SER A 38 -16.92 -1.52 -8.58
N PHE A 39 -15.83 -2.10 -9.06
CA PHE A 39 -14.67 -1.42 -9.60
C PHE A 39 -14.59 -1.68 -11.09
N LEU A 40 -14.61 -0.61 -11.88
CA LEU A 40 -14.52 -0.65 -13.32
C LEU A 40 -13.05 -0.57 -13.77
N ARG A 41 -12.74 -1.17 -14.92
CA ARG A 41 -11.42 -1.06 -15.55
C ARG A 41 -11.00 0.39 -15.80
N SER A 42 -11.96 1.27 -16.06
CA SER A 42 -11.73 2.70 -16.29
C SER A 42 -11.33 3.48 -15.03
N GLN A 43 -11.52 2.91 -13.83
CA GLN A 43 -11.12 3.54 -12.56
C GLN A 43 -9.68 3.25 -12.16
N VAL A 44 -8.99 2.36 -12.89
CA VAL A 44 -7.56 2.11 -12.67
C VAL A 44 -6.77 3.19 -13.42
N GLY A 45 -6.11 4.04 -12.64
CA GLY A 45 -5.19 5.07 -13.15
C GLY A 45 -3.99 4.47 -13.87
N SER A 46 -3.36 5.27 -14.73
CA SER A 46 -2.12 4.88 -15.41
C SER A 46 -0.92 4.96 -14.48
N ASP A 47 -0.94 5.93 -13.56
CA ASP A 47 0.20 6.29 -12.73
C ASP A 47 -0.18 6.19 -11.25
N PHE A 48 0.74 5.67 -10.44
CA PHE A 48 0.51 5.45 -9.02
C PHE A 48 0.31 6.77 -8.26
N GLU A 49 1.00 7.83 -8.70
CA GLU A 49 0.96 9.16 -8.10
C GLU A 49 -0.36 9.89 -8.29
N GLU A 50 -1.24 9.42 -9.19
CA GLU A 50 -2.60 9.94 -9.36
C GLU A 50 -3.57 9.44 -8.27
N ALA A 51 -3.21 8.37 -7.55
CA ALA A 51 -4.02 7.89 -6.44
C ALA A 51 -4.02 8.89 -5.27
N SER A 52 -4.96 8.76 -4.34
CA SER A 52 -4.94 9.61 -3.14
C SER A 52 -3.65 9.40 -2.33
N ALA A 53 -3.13 10.45 -1.68
CA ALA A 53 -1.92 10.35 -0.85
C ALA A 53 -2.02 9.25 0.22
N GLY A 54 -3.20 9.07 0.83
CA GLY A 54 -3.44 8.01 1.81
C GLY A 54 -3.39 6.60 1.21
N PHE A 55 -3.87 6.41 -0.03
CA PHE A 55 -3.72 5.14 -0.73
C PHE A 55 -2.26 4.85 -1.07
N GLN A 56 -1.54 5.86 -1.57
CA GLN A 56 -0.12 5.74 -1.87
C GLN A 56 0.68 5.36 -0.62
N LEU A 57 0.42 6.03 0.51
CA LEU A 57 1.04 5.69 1.79
C LEU A 57 0.73 4.26 2.23
N ALA A 58 -0.54 3.83 2.15
CA ALA A 58 -0.93 2.47 2.52
C ALA A 58 -0.21 1.41 1.68
N ALA A 59 -0.05 1.65 0.37
CA ALA A 59 0.66 0.75 -0.52
C ALA A 59 2.17 0.69 -0.21
N VAL A 60 2.83 1.83 0.02
CA VAL A 60 4.26 1.88 0.37
C VAL A 60 4.53 1.21 1.73
N VAL A 61 3.65 1.42 2.72
CA VAL A 61 3.75 0.74 4.03
C VAL A 61 3.56 -0.77 3.88
N ALA A 62 2.61 -1.21 3.04
CA ALA A 62 2.40 -2.63 2.77
C ALA A 62 3.63 -3.25 2.10
N GLU A 63 4.19 -2.61 1.07
CA GLU A 63 5.41 -3.08 0.40
C GLU A 63 6.60 -3.18 1.37
N TYR A 64 6.80 -2.16 2.22
CA TYR A 64 7.81 -2.21 3.28
C TYR A 64 7.64 -3.44 4.19
N ALA A 65 6.42 -3.71 4.66
CA ALA A 65 6.14 -4.87 5.50
C ALA A 65 6.36 -6.20 4.76
N GLU A 66 6.02 -6.26 3.47
CA GLU A 66 6.23 -7.41 2.61
C GLU A 66 7.72 -7.72 2.38
N ILE A 67 8.56 -6.68 2.22
CA ILE A 67 10.02 -6.81 2.10
C ILE A 67 10.60 -7.32 3.42
N LEU A 68 10.23 -6.72 4.55
CA LEU A 68 10.75 -7.13 5.86
C LEU A 68 10.39 -8.57 6.25
N ARG A 69 9.27 -9.10 5.74
CA ARG A 69 8.87 -10.49 5.99
C ARG A 69 9.49 -11.51 5.03
N ASP A 70 10.34 -11.08 4.10
CA ASP A 70 10.91 -11.91 3.02
C ASP A 70 9.82 -12.65 2.22
N SER A 71 8.76 -11.91 1.87
CA SER A 71 7.61 -12.43 1.15
C SER A 71 7.95 -12.83 -0.28
N TYR A 72 7.33 -13.89 -0.79
CA TYR A 72 7.38 -14.23 -2.22
C TYR A 72 6.98 -13.05 -3.12
N TRP A 73 6.05 -12.20 -2.66
CA TRP A 73 5.55 -11.02 -3.39
C TRP A 73 6.52 -9.82 -3.38
N ALA A 74 7.48 -9.79 -2.45
CA ALA A 74 8.45 -8.71 -2.34
C ALA A 74 9.63 -8.82 -3.32
N ARG A 75 9.73 -9.92 -4.10
CA ARG A 75 10.88 -10.19 -4.99
C ARG A 75 11.16 -9.13 -6.05
N ALA A 76 10.17 -8.29 -6.36
CA ALA A 76 10.31 -7.20 -7.32
C ALA A 76 10.48 -5.81 -6.65
N GLY A 77 10.23 -5.71 -5.34
CA GLY A 77 10.35 -4.46 -4.58
C GLY A 77 11.69 -4.36 -3.87
N SER A 78 12.10 -3.15 -3.52
CA SER A 78 13.32 -2.91 -2.77
C SER A 78 13.12 -1.86 -1.68
N LEU A 79 13.90 -1.92 -0.60
CA LEU A 79 13.87 -0.88 0.42
C LEU A 79 14.31 0.49 -0.15
N ALA A 80 15.07 0.51 -1.24
CA ALA A 80 15.44 1.73 -1.96
C ALA A 80 14.24 2.40 -2.64
N ASP A 81 13.39 1.63 -3.30
CA ASP A 81 12.17 2.15 -3.94
C ASP A 81 11.19 2.65 -2.87
N VAL A 82 11.01 1.90 -1.79
CA VAL A 82 10.21 2.33 -0.62
C VAL A 82 10.74 3.64 -0.04
N GLN A 83 12.06 3.81 0.08
CA GLN A 83 12.65 5.05 0.59
C GLN A 83 12.37 6.23 -0.36
N ALA A 84 12.50 6.03 -1.67
CA ALA A 84 12.24 7.07 -2.66
C ALA A 84 10.78 7.56 -2.57
N GLU A 85 9.83 6.62 -2.54
CA GLU A 85 8.39 6.94 -2.43
C GLU A 85 8.04 7.56 -1.09
N THR A 86 8.60 7.05 0.02
CA THR A 86 8.38 7.63 1.34
C THR A 86 8.90 9.08 1.40
N GLY A 87 10.04 9.37 0.78
CA GLY A 87 10.55 10.74 0.68
C GLY A 87 9.64 11.67 -0.13
N ARG A 88 8.96 11.17 -1.16
CA ARG A 88 7.94 11.92 -1.92
C ARG A 88 6.70 12.18 -1.07
N LEU A 89 6.20 11.16 -0.39
CA LEU A 89 5.03 11.26 0.50
C LEU A 89 5.27 12.21 1.67
N LEU A 90 6.47 12.21 2.24
CA LEU A 90 6.83 13.12 3.33
C LEU A 90 6.80 14.60 2.89
N ARG A 91 7.08 14.89 1.62
CA ARG A 91 6.89 16.25 1.06
C ARG A 91 5.42 16.59 0.83
N LEU A 92 4.62 15.60 0.43
CA LEU A 92 3.19 15.77 0.16
C LEU A 92 2.36 15.88 1.45
N MET A 93 2.83 15.23 2.51
CA MET A 93 2.16 15.08 3.81
C MET A 93 3.05 15.64 4.94
N SER A 94 3.67 16.80 4.71
CA SER A 94 4.77 17.35 5.53
C SER A 94 4.41 17.77 6.97
N SER A 95 3.17 17.57 7.39
CA SER A 95 2.70 17.86 8.76
C SER A 95 2.23 16.58 9.48
N ASP A 96 2.43 15.42 8.87
CA ASP A 96 1.99 14.13 9.40
C ASP A 96 3.14 13.42 10.12
N ALA A 97 3.06 13.42 11.45
CA ALA A 97 4.10 12.84 12.32
C ALA A 97 4.27 11.33 12.11
N ASP A 98 3.21 10.61 11.73
CA ASP A 98 3.29 9.17 11.48
C ASP A 98 4.07 8.89 10.18
N VAL A 99 3.94 9.76 9.18
CA VAL A 99 4.72 9.67 7.94
C VAL A 99 6.19 10.00 8.19
N GLU A 100 6.48 10.97 9.07
CA GLU A 100 7.85 11.28 9.50
C GLU A 100 8.51 10.09 10.23
N GLU A 101 7.80 9.46 11.16
CA GLU A 101 8.28 8.27 11.85
C GLU A 101 8.50 7.11 10.88
N PHE A 102 7.56 6.87 9.97
CA PHE A 102 7.68 5.82 8.96
C PHE A 102 8.93 6.01 8.09
N ALA A 103 9.24 7.23 7.65
CA ALA A 103 10.45 7.53 6.90
C ALA A 103 11.74 7.20 7.67
N ALA A 104 11.74 7.45 8.99
CA ALA A 104 12.86 7.08 9.85
C ALA A 104 13.03 5.56 9.98
N LEU A 105 11.93 4.80 10.05
CA LEU A 105 11.94 3.33 10.07
C LEU A 105 12.49 2.75 8.77
N VAL A 106 12.02 3.23 7.62
CA VAL A 106 12.52 2.80 6.30
C VAL A 106 14.02 3.04 6.19
N SER A 107 14.48 4.24 6.57
CA SER A 107 15.91 4.59 6.54
C SER A 107 16.74 3.70 7.48
N ARG A 108 16.17 3.26 8.60
CA ARG A 108 16.85 2.33 9.53
C ARG A 108 16.94 0.92 8.94
N ALA A 109 15.88 0.44 8.30
CA ALA A 109 15.85 -0.88 7.68
C ALA A 109 16.92 -1.03 6.60
N GLN A 110 17.06 -0.03 5.71
CA GLN A 110 18.09 -0.05 4.66
C GLN A 110 19.51 -0.15 5.22
N ARG A 111 19.84 0.66 6.24
CA ARG A 111 21.18 0.59 6.87
C ARG A 111 21.49 -0.78 7.46
N LEU A 112 20.47 -1.47 8.00
CA LEU A 112 20.63 -2.81 8.54
C LEU A 112 20.85 -3.85 7.43
N GLU A 113 20.14 -3.72 6.31
CA GLU A 113 20.30 -4.56 5.12
C GLU A 113 21.69 -4.40 4.49
N GLU A 114 22.16 -3.17 4.30
CA GLU A 114 23.51 -2.87 3.81
C GLU A 114 24.60 -3.46 4.73
N SER A 115 24.41 -3.31 6.04
CA SER A 115 25.33 -3.87 7.05
C SER A 115 25.33 -5.39 7.06
N ALA A 116 24.19 -6.02 6.77
CA ALA A 116 24.07 -7.47 6.67
C ALA A 116 24.71 -8.01 5.38
N SER A 117 24.62 -7.27 4.27
CA SER A 117 25.16 -7.65 2.96
C SER A 117 26.69 -7.52 2.86
N ASN A 118 27.30 -6.69 3.71
CA ASN A 118 28.76 -6.50 3.79
C ASN A 118 29.48 -7.50 4.74
N ARG A 119 28.78 -8.54 5.22
CA ARG A 119 29.36 -9.62 6.05
C ARG A 119 29.51 -10.90 5.25
#